data_AF-A0A644U7X9-F1
#
_entry.id   AF-A0A644U7X9-F1
#
_cell.length_a   1.000
_cell.length_b   1.000
_cell.length_c   1.000
_cell.angle_alpha   90.00
_cell.angle_beta   90.00
_cell.angle_gamma   90.00
#
_symmetry.space_group_name_H-M   'P 1'
#
loop_
_entity.id
_entity.type
_entity.pdbx_description
1 polymer ?
#
loop_
_entity_poly.entity_id
_entity_poly.type
_entity_poly.pdbx_seq_one_letter_code
_entity_poly.pdbx_strand_id
1 'polypeptide(L)'
;MSKQHTLDRNRIAEFKDLYKVSFKKNPLLDYKNFECYISLFVGIIATDVLYLIYTSQDSSASTTIIQNLCLYIGAALMGMLGFIVGGLAIISGTLSGKVVKNIDKAGQFDSIIAILFSFHFVGLVIGVLIVMFFLAYALVSINFEYVKYLYLFLCFSLAYGLSFVIFFSVSLLGTCINMFILNYNYSMVEKNQEINKEVEACFIAARIDALSSLMVQKKLISKEDFISEVKDRIEDDCPEVLKSEVEIMMNKYYGL
;
A
#
# COMPACT_ATOMS: atom_id res chain seq x y z
N MET A 1 -17.17 5.14 27.95
CA MET A 1 -17.69 6.02 26.88
C MET A 1 -17.40 5.35 25.52
N SER A 2 -18.03 4.18 25.30
CA SER A 2 -17.65 3.15 24.32
C SER A 2 -18.86 2.74 23.48
N LYS A 3 -19.31 3.60 22.55
CA LYS A 3 -20.46 3.29 21.68
C LYS A 3 -20.39 3.88 20.27
N GLN A 4 -19.22 4.32 19.80
CA GLN A 4 -19.08 4.94 18.46
C GLN A 4 -18.17 4.16 17.50
N HIS A 5 -17.62 3.02 17.91
CA HIS A 5 -16.71 2.21 17.08
C HIS A 5 -17.36 1.01 16.38
N THR A 6 -18.68 0.86 16.49
CA THR A 6 -19.46 -0.25 15.91
C THR A 6 -20.60 0.26 15.03
N LEU A 7 -20.30 1.23 14.16
CA LEU A 7 -21.20 1.61 13.08
C LEU A 7 -20.55 1.21 11.74
N ASP A 8 -21.06 0.09 11.23
CA ASP A 8 -21.15 -0.28 9.81
C ASP A 8 -19.87 -0.70 9.06
N ARG A 9 -19.16 -1.71 9.57
CA ARG A 9 -18.10 -2.45 8.84
C ARG A 9 -18.60 -3.16 7.56
N ASN A 10 -19.91 -3.28 7.36
CA ASN A 10 -20.52 -3.91 6.17
C ASN A 10 -20.89 -2.90 5.06
N ARG A 11 -20.58 -1.61 5.24
CA ARG A 11 -20.95 -0.54 4.31
C ARG A 11 -19.78 0.29 3.79
N ILE A 12 -18.58 -0.27 3.75
CA ILE A 12 -17.49 0.30 2.95
C ILE A 12 -17.74 -0.09 1.48
N ALA A 13 -18.77 0.50 0.87
CA ALA A 13 -19.15 0.25 -0.52
C ALA A 13 -19.05 1.49 -1.41
N GLU A 14 -18.87 2.69 -0.83
CA GLU A 14 -18.81 3.92 -1.61
C GLU A 14 -17.44 4.60 -1.52
N PHE A 15 -16.81 4.80 -2.67
CA PHE A 15 -15.56 5.55 -2.89
C PHE A 15 -15.53 6.90 -2.16
N LYS A 16 -16.69 7.52 -1.96
CA LYS A 16 -16.89 8.81 -1.31
C LYS A 16 -16.63 8.78 0.21
N ASP A 17 -16.96 7.67 0.87
CA ASP A 17 -16.72 7.49 2.30
C ASP A 17 -15.25 7.14 2.58
N LEU A 18 -14.64 6.35 1.69
CA LEU A 18 -13.19 6.07 1.69
C LEU A 18 -12.37 7.35 1.44
N TYR A 19 -12.82 8.24 0.55
CA TYR A 19 -12.20 9.55 0.30
C TYR A 19 -12.19 10.42 1.57
N LYS A 20 -13.32 10.47 2.29
CA LYS A 20 -13.47 11.27 3.52
C LYS A 20 -12.60 10.77 4.68
N VAL A 21 -12.43 9.44 4.79
CA VAL A 21 -11.57 8.82 5.80
C VAL A 21 -10.09 9.02 5.46
N SER A 22 -9.75 8.91 4.17
CA SER A 22 -8.37 9.04 3.68
C SER A 22 -7.84 10.47 3.61
N PHE A 23 -8.70 11.47 3.40
CA PHE A 23 -8.31 12.87 3.27
C PHE A 23 -9.16 13.76 4.19
N LYS A 24 -8.62 14.11 5.36
CA LYS A 24 -9.25 15.07 6.29
C LYS A 24 -9.24 16.51 5.74
N LYS A 25 -8.41 16.80 4.74
CA LYS A 25 -8.30 18.07 4.00
C LYS A 25 -7.95 17.81 2.53
N ASN A 26 -8.38 18.71 1.64
CA ASN A 26 -8.15 18.61 0.19
C ASN A 26 -6.65 18.49 -0.14
N PRO A 27 -6.19 17.39 -0.77
CA PRO A 27 -4.77 17.20 -1.12
C PRO A 27 -4.22 18.26 -2.08
N LEU A 28 -5.09 18.93 -2.85
CA LEU A 28 -4.72 19.98 -3.79
C LEU A 28 -4.33 21.31 -3.12
N LEU A 29 -4.67 21.51 -1.84
CA LEU A 29 -4.52 22.80 -1.13
C LEU A 29 -3.98 22.62 0.29
N ASP A 30 -3.26 21.54 0.59
CA ASP A 30 -2.55 21.42 1.86
C ASP A 30 -1.18 22.10 1.74
N TYR A 31 -1.17 23.42 1.98
CA TYR A 31 -0.01 24.33 2.00
C TYR A 31 1.10 23.95 3.00
N LYS A 32 1.05 22.75 3.59
CA LYS A 32 1.99 22.26 4.59
C LYS A 32 2.90 21.13 4.09
N ASN A 33 2.66 20.60 2.88
CA ASN A 33 3.50 19.57 2.29
C ASN A 33 4.66 20.20 1.50
N PHE A 34 5.89 19.79 1.83
CA PHE A 34 7.16 20.24 1.25
C PHE A 34 7.17 20.20 -0.29
N GLU A 35 6.47 19.22 -0.85
CA GLU A 35 6.32 18.99 -2.30
C GLU A 35 5.64 20.16 -3.02
N CYS A 36 4.62 20.76 -2.40
CA CYS A 36 3.86 21.87 -2.99
C CYS A 36 4.69 23.16 -3.04
N TYR A 37 5.54 23.39 -2.02
CA TYR A 37 6.44 24.54 -1.99
C TYR A 37 7.56 24.43 -3.03
N ILE A 38 8.18 23.25 -3.15
CA ILE A 38 9.23 23.01 -4.14
C ILE A 38 8.66 23.02 -5.56
N SER A 39 7.49 22.41 -5.79
CA SER A 39 6.86 22.42 -7.11
C SER A 39 6.50 23.83 -7.56
N LEU A 40 6.09 24.70 -6.63
CA LEU A 40 5.80 26.10 -6.91
C LEU A 40 7.09 26.86 -7.26
N PHE A 41 8.17 26.68 -6.50
CA PHE A 41 9.46 27.33 -6.78
C PHE A 41 10.05 26.89 -8.14
N VAL A 42 10.07 25.59 -8.41
CA VAL A 42 10.56 25.03 -9.69
C VAL A 42 9.65 25.43 -10.85
N GLY A 43 8.33 25.47 -10.63
CA GLY A 43 7.35 25.92 -11.62
C GLY A 43 7.54 27.38 -12.03
N ILE A 44 7.84 28.27 -11.08
CA ILE A 44 8.16 29.69 -11.37
C ILE A 44 9.42 29.76 -12.24
N ILE A 45 10.51 29.10 -11.85
CA ILE A 45 11.78 29.11 -12.60
C ILE A 45 11.59 28.57 -14.02
N ALA A 46 10.88 27.44 -14.16
CA ALA A 46 10.60 26.85 -15.47
C ALA A 46 9.76 27.79 -16.37
N THR A 47 8.81 28.50 -15.77
CA THR A 47 7.97 29.47 -16.49
C THR A 47 8.78 30.68 -16.95
N ASP A 48 9.68 31.20 -16.11
CA ASP A 48 10.56 32.32 -16.45
C ASP A 48 11.52 31.96 -17.59
N VAL A 49 12.09 30.76 -17.60
CA VAL A 49 12.94 30.27 -18.70
C VAL A 49 12.16 30.17 -20.01
N LEU A 50 10.93 29.63 -19.98
CA LEU A 50 10.07 29.54 -21.17
C LEU A 50 9.68 30.93 -21.68
N TYR A 51 9.43 31.89 -20.78
CA TYR A 51 9.16 33.27 -21.15
C TYR A 51 10.35 33.93 -21.84
N LEU A 52 11.57 33.74 -21.34
CA LEU A 52 12.78 34.25 -21.98
C LEU A 52 12.96 33.70 -23.39
N ILE A 53 12.76 32.39 -23.58
CA ILE A 53 12.83 31.75 -24.90
C ILE A 53 11.81 32.37 -25.85
N TYR A 54 10.56 32.54 -25.42
CA TYR A 54 9.50 33.17 -26.21
C TYR A 54 9.83 34.60 -26.64
N THR A 55 10.48 35.40 -25.79
CA THR A 55 10.84 36.80 -26.10
C THR A 55 12.11 36.96 -26.94
N SER A 56 12.95 35.93 -27.04
CA SER A 56 14.30 36.01 -27.62
C SER A 56 14.42 35.53 -29.08
N GLN A 57 13.42 34.83 -29.58
CA GLN A 57 13.45 34.08 -30.85
C GLN A 57 12.33 34.52 -31.80
N ASP A 58 12.54 34.33 -33.11
CA ASP A 58 11.49 34.52 -34.12
C ASP A 58 10.27 33.65 -33.81
N SER A 59 9.07 34.21 -34.03
CA SER A 59 7.79 33.64 -33.60
C SER A 59 7.58 32.19 -34.07
N SER A 60 8.09 31.82 -35.26
CA SER A 60 7.97 30.47 -35.84
C SER A 60 8.95 29.44 -35.26
N ALA A 61 10.15 29.86 -34.85
CA ALA A 61 11.14 28.97 -34.21
C ALA A 61 10.70 28.64 -32.78
N SER A 62 10.20 29.64 -32.05
CA SER A 62 9.65 29.48 -30.70
C SER A 62 8.50 28.49 -30.63
N THR A 63 7.51 28.59 -31.53
CA THR A 63 6.34 27.70 -31.54
C THR A 63 6.73 26.24 -31.75
N THR A 64 7.71 25.98 -32.62
CA THR A 64 8.21 24.63 -32.91
C THR A 64 8.90 24.01 -31.69
N ILE A 65 9.72 24.79 -30.98
CA ILE A 65 10.40 24.33 -29.76
C ILE A 65 9.38 23.97 -28.68
N ILE A 66 8.37 24.83 -28.47
CA ILE A 66 7.31 24.63 -27.47
C ILE A 66 6.47 23.39 -27.80
N GLN A 67 6.12 23.18 -29.06
CA GLN A 67 5.39 21.99 -29.51
C GLN A 67 6.15 20.69 -29.22
N ASN A 68 7.44 20.65 -29.55
CA ASN A 68 8.28 19.49 -29.27
C ASN A 68 8.41 19.24 -27.77
N LEU A 69 8.56 20.29 -26.97
CA LEU A 69 8.61 20.19 -25.51
C LEU A 69 7.31 19.60 -24.94
N CYS A 70 6.15 20.05 -25.42
CA CYS A 70 4.85 19.50 -25.03
C CYS A 70 4.73 18.00 -25.37
N LEU A 71 5.16 17.58 -26.57
CA LEU A 71 5.12 16.17 -26.97
C LEU A 71 6.05 15.30 -26.12
N TYR A 72 7.28 15.74 -25.88
CA TYR A 72 8.24 14.98 -25.06
C TYR A 72 7.80 14.88 -23.60
N ILE A 73 7.25 15.95 -23.04
CA ILE A 73 6.69 15.92 -21.68
C ILE A 73 5.46 15.02 -21.63
N GLY A 74 4.57 15.07 -22.64
CA GLY A 74 3.42 14.16 -22.73
C GLY A 74 3.85 12.69 -22.74
N ALA A 75 4.88 12.34 -23.51
CA ALA A 75 5.45 11.00 -23.51
C ALA A 75 6.09 10.61 -22.15
N ALA A 76 6.79 11.54 -21.50
CA ALA A 76 7.36 11.31 -20.17
C ALA A 76 6.28 11.08 -19.11
N LEU A 77 5.17 11.83 -19.16
CA LEU A 77 4.02 11.66 -18.26
C LEU A 77 3.33 10.31 -18.46
N MET A 78 3.23 9.81 -19.70
CA MET A 78 2.75 8.45 -19.97
C MET A 78 3.66 7.39 -19.32
N GLY A 79 4.99 7.57 -19.40
CA GLY A 79 5.95 6.72 -18.70
C GLY A 79 5.76 6.77 -17.17
N MET A 80 5.53 7.95 -16.62
CA MET A 80 5.29 8.13 -15.18
C MET A 80 3.96 7.50 -14.73
N LEU A 81 2.92 7.55 -15.56
CA LEU A 81 1.67 6.84 -15.29
C LEU A 81 1.93 5.34 -15.15
N GLY A 82 2.74 4.76 -16.04
CA GLY A 82 3.19 3.37 -15.94
C GLY A 82 3.95 3.07 -14.64
N PHE A 83 4.83 3.98 -14.23
CA PHE A 83 5.54 3.88 -12.95
C PHE A 83 4.57 3.87 -11.75
N ILE A 84 3.57 4.76 -11.72
CA ILE A 84 2.58 4.82 -10.63
C ILE A 84 1.73 3.55 -10.59
N VAL A 85 1.28 3.04 -11.75
CA VAL A 85 0.54 1.77 -11.83
C VAL A 85 1.40 0.60 -11.34
N GLY A 86 2.68 0.56 -11.72
CA GLY A 86 3.64 -0.43 -11.24
C GLY A 86 3.86 -0.35 -9.73
N GLY A 87 4.02 0.85 -9.18
CA GLY A 87 4.15 1.06 -7.73
C GLY A 87 2.92 0.60 -6.95
N LEU A 88 1.72 0.89 -7.47
CA LEU A 88 0.46 0.40 -6.90
C LEU A 88 0.39 -1.14 -6.93
N ALA A 89 0.82 -1.76 -8.02
CA ALA A 89 0.86 -3.22 -8.15
C ALA A 89 1.84 -3.85 -7.15
N ILE A 90 3.01 -3.24 -6.92
CA ILE A 90 4.00 -3.71 -5.93
C ILE A 90 3.41 -3.62 -4.51
N ILE A 91 2.78 -2.50 -4.15
CA ILE A 91 2.12 -2.38 -2.84
C ILE A 91 1.04 -3.44 -2.72
N SER A 92 0.11 -3.51 -3.66
CA SER A 92 -0.99 -4.48 -3.61
C SER A 92 -0.51 -5.94 -3.58
N GLY A 93 0.60 -6.25 -4.26
CA GLY A 93 1.18 -7.60 -4.30
C GLY A 93 1.99 -7.96 -3.06
N THR A 94 2.61 -6.97 -2.39
CA THR A 94 3.38 -7.21 -1.16
C THR A 94 2.47 -7.29 0.07
N LEU A 95 1.28 -6.68 0.04
CA LEU A 95 0.29 -6.84 1.10
C LEU A 95 -0.30 -8.26 1.14
N SER A 96 0.27 -9.12 1.98
CA SER A 96 -0.33 -10.43 2.27
C SER A 96 -1.62 -10.27 3.07
N GLY A 97 -2.63 -11.10 2.79
CA GLY A 97 -3.90 -11.10 3.53
C GLY A 97 -3.75 -11.33 5.03
N LYS A 98 -2.63 -11.94 5.48
CA LYS A 98 -2.28 -12.08 6.90
C LYS A 98 -1.78 -10.77 7.51
N VAL A 99 -0.92 -10.04 6.79
CA VAL A 99 -0.37 -8.74 7.23
C VAL A 99 -1.46 -7.68 7.29
N VAL A 100 -2.38 -7.67 6.32
CA VAL A 100 -3.56 -6.80 6.35
C VAL A 100 -4.42 -7.06 7.58
N LYS A 101 -4.64 -8.32 7.97
CA LYS A 101 -5.38 -8.67 9.19
C LYS A 101 -4.65 -8.19 10.46
N ASN A 102 -3.32 -8.28 10.49
CA ASN A 102 -2.54 -7.80 11.64
C ASN A 102 -2.54 -6.27 11.75
N ILE A 103 -2.54 -5.56 10.61
CA ILE A 103 -2.65 -4.09 10.58
C ILE A 103 -4.07 -3.61 10.92
N ASP A 104 -5.11 -4.34 10.48
CA ASP A 104 -6.50 -4.06 10.89
C ASP A 104 -6.70 -4.28 12.39
N LYS A 105 -6.11 -5.32 12.98
CA LYS A 105 -6.09 -5.53 14.44
C LYS A 105 -5.40 -4.40 15.20
N ALA A 106 -4.43 -3.73 14.58
CA ALA A 106 -3.75 -2.55 15.13
C ALA A 106 -4.53 -1.24 14.92
N GLY A 107 -5.71 -1.29 14.25
CA GLY A 107 -6.54 -0.11 13.98
C GLY A 107 -5.96 0.82 12.91
N GLN A 108 -5.00 0.37 12.11
CA GLN A 108 -4.30 1.18 11.10
C GLN A 108 -4.67 0.83 9.66
N PHE A 109 -5.82 0.18 9.46
CA PHE A 109 -6.31 -0.16 8.12
C PHE A 109 -6.53 1.09 7.25
N ASP A 110 -6.99 2.18 7.85
CA ASP A 110 -7.20 3.47 7.17
C ASP A 110 -5.92 4.02 6.55
N SER A 111 -4.76 3.79 7.18
CA SER A 111 -3.46 4.22 6.67
C SER A 111 -3.07 3.50 5.37
N ILE A 112 -3.37 2.20 5.26
CA ILE A 112 -3.12 1.42 4.03
C ILE A 112 -3.99 1.94 2.89
N ILE A 113 -5.29 2.11 3.18
CA ILE A 113 -6.25 2.62 2.21
C ILE A 113 -5.86 4.04 1.76
N ALA A 114 -5.35 4.86 2.67
CA ALA A 114 -4.91 6.21 2.32
C ALA A 114 -3.72 6.24 1.37
N ILE A 115 -2.78 5.30 1.51
CA ILE A 115 -1.66 5.15 0.58
C ILE A 115 -2.20 4.73 -0.80
N LEU A 116 -3.07 3.71 -0.85
CA LEU A 116 -3.68 3.25 -2.12
C LEU A 116 -4.46 4.37 -2.82
N PHE A 117 -5.20 5.18 -2.05
CA PHE A 117 -5.90 6.33 -2.58
C PHE A 117 -4.95 7.41 -3.12
N SER A 118 -3.81 7.62 -2.46
CA SER A 118 -2.79 8.57 -2.93
C SER A 118 -2.22 8.18 -4.29
N PHE A 119 -2.00 6.88 -4.52
CA PHE A 119 -1.62 6.33 -5.83
C PHE A 119 -2.69 6.58 -6.89
N HIS A 120 -3.95 6.31 -6.57
CA HIS A 120 -5.07 6.55 -7.47
C HIS A 120 -5.22 8.04 -7.82
N PHE A 121 -5.14 8.91 -6.82
CA PHE A 121 -5.27 10.35 -6.97
C PHE A 121 -4.20 10.91 -7.93
N VAL A 122 -2.93 10.52 -7.76
CA VAL A 122 -1.88 11.01 -8.66
C VAL A 122 -1.90 10.37 -10.03
N GLY A 123 -2.33 9.11 -10.16
CA GLY A 123 -2.64 8.54 -11.47
C GLY A 123 -3.68 9.37 -12.22
N LEU A 124 -4.73 9.83 -11.54
CA LEU A 124 -5.76 10.70 -12.12
C LEU A 124 -5.17 12.07 -12.52
N VAL A 125 -4.39 12.71 -11.65
CA VAL A 125 -3.74 14.00 -11.95
C VAL A 125 -2.82 13.88 -13.17
N ILE A 126 -1.99 12.83 -13.24
CA ILE A 126 -1.14 12.55 -14.40
C ILE A 126 -1.98 12.38 -15.67
N GLY A 127 -3.06 11.61 -15.60
CA GLY A 127 -3.99 11.40 -16.73
C GLY A 127 -4.57 12.71 -17.25
N VAL A 128 -5.06 13.58 -16.36
CA VAL A 128 -5.55 14.91 -16.73
C VAL A 128 -4.44 15.77 -17.34
N LEU A 129 -3.23 15.72 -16.77
CA LEU A 129 -2.08 16.46 -17.28
C LEU A 129 -1.71 16.04 -18.71
N ILE A 130 -1.71 14.74 -19.01
CA ILE A 130 -1.44 14.22 -20.36
C ILE A 130 -2.42 14.83 -21.37
N VAL A 131 -3.72 14.81 -21.07
CA VAL A 131 -4.74 15.43 -21.93
C VAL A 131 -4.49 16.93 -22.09
N MET A 132 -4.17 17.63 -21.00
CA MET A 132 -3.85 19.06 -21.05
C MET A 132 -2.62 19.37 -21.90
N PHE A 133 -1.56 18.55 -21.86
CA PHE A 133 -0.37 18.72 -22.70
C PHE A 133 -0.66 18.50 -24.19
N PHE A 134 -1.51 17.52 -24.53
CA PHE A 134 -1.96 17.32 -25.91
C PHE A 134 -2.85 18.48 -26.41
N LEU A 135 -3.75 18.99 -25.56
CA LEU A 135 -4.54 20.17 -25.89
C LEU A 135 -3.67 21.42 -26.05
N ALA A 136 -2.66 21.60 -25.19
CA ALA A 136 -1.71 22.70 -25.30
C ALA A 136 -0.91 22.63 -26.60
N TYR A 137 -0.47 21.43 -27.02
CA TYR A 137 0.16 21.23 -28.32
C TYR A 137 -0.74 21.66 -29.50
N ALA A 138 -2.02 21.28 -29.46
CA ALA A 138 -2.99 21.67 -30.48
C ALA A 138 -3.22 23.20 -30.48
N LEU A 139 -3.33 23.83 -29.29
CA LEU A 139 -3.54 25.27 -29.16
C LEU A 139 -2.34 26.09 -29.65
N VAL A 140 -1.12 25.67 -29.39
CA VAL A 140 0.10 26.33 -29.89
C VAL A 140 0.19 26.26 -31.43
N SER A 141 -0.47 25.27 -32.04
CA SER A 141 -0.53 25.15 -33.50
C SER A 141 -1.50 26.15 -34.15
N ILE A 142 -2.40 26.75 -33.37
CA ILE A 142 -3.33 27.78 -33.84
C ILE A 142 -2.70 29.14 -33.57
N ASN A 143 -2.55 29.94 -34.62
CA ASN A 143 -1.86 31.23 -34.57
C ASN A 143 -2.75 32.28 -33.87
N PHE A 144 -2.72 32.32 -32.53
CA PHE A 144 -3.42 33.32 -31.73
C PHE A 144 -2.45 34.41 -31.25
N GLU A 145 -2.34 35.51 -32.02
CA GLU A 145 -1.64 36.72 -31.59
C GLU A 145 -2.31 37.41 -30.39
N TYR A 146 -3.58 37.10 -30.09
CA TYR A 146 -4.42 37.92 -29.20
C TYR A 146 -4.54 37.47 -27.74
N VAL A 147 -3.81 36.44 -27.28
CA VAL A 147 -3.99 35.93 -25.90
C VAL A 147 -2.69 35.60 -25.16
N LYS A 148 -1.72 36.52 -25.20
CA LYS A 148 -0.45 36.42 -24.46
C LYS A 148 -0.61 36.07 -22.98
N TYR A 149 -1.61 36.66 -22.30
CA TYR A 149 -1.88 36.38 -20.88
C TYR A 149 -2.44 34.96 -20.64
N LEU A 150 -3.31 34.46 -21.52
CA LEU A 150 -3.83 33.10 -21.43
C LEU A 150 -2.73 32.07 -21.69
N TYR A 151 -1.85 32.35 -22.66
CA TYR A 151 -0.69 31.52 -22.95
C TYR A 151 0.26 31.43 -21.74
N LEU A 152 0.58 32.56 -21.10
CA LEU A 152 1.43 32.59 -19.92
C LEU A 152 0.80 31.84 -18.73
N PHE A 153 -0.50 32.03 -18.51
CA PHE A 153 -1.25 31.29 -17.48
C PHE A 153 -1.24 29.78 -17.73
N LEU A 154 -1.44 29.35 -18.98
CA LEU A 154 -1.42 27.95 -19.37
C LEU A 154 -0.02 27.33 -19.16
N CYS A 155 1.04 28.02 -19.56
CA CYS A 155 2.42 27.59 -19.33
C CYS A 155 2.73 27.44 -17.84
N PHE A 156 2.35 28.41 -17.01
CA PHE A 156 2.52 28.33 -15.57
C PHE A 156 1.76 27.15 -14.97
N SER A 157 0.50 26.96 -15.35
CA SER A 157 -0.32 25.85 -14.86
C SER A 157 0.25 24.48 -15.22
N LEU A 158 0.77 24.32 -16.45
CA LEU A 158 1.37 23.07 -16.91
C LEU A 158 2.72 22.80 -16.24
N ALA A 159 3.57 23.83 -16.09
CA ALA A 159 4.87 23.71 -15.43
C ALA A 159 4.72 23.38 -13.93
N TYR A 160 3.76 24.03 -13.25
CA TYR A 160 3.40 23.71 -11.87
C TYR A 160 2.90 22.27 -11.74
N GLY A 161 1.96 21.86 -12.60
CA GLY A 161 1.41 20.50 -12.60
C GLY A 161 2.48 19.43 -12.81
N LEU A 162 3.40 19.66 -13.76
CA LEU A 162 4.50 18.74 -14.06
C LEU A 162 5.44 18.59 -12.85
N SER A 163 5.83 19.72 -12.25
CA SER A 163 6.73 19.72 -11.09
C SER A 163 6.08 19.02 -9.90
N PHE A 164 4.79 19.30 -9.64
CA PHE A 164 4.02 18.66 -8.58
C PHE A 164 4.00 17.15 -8.73
N VAL A 165 3.67 16.67 -9.93
CA VAL A 165 3.59 15.24 -10.25
C VAL A 165 4.95 14.53 -10.08
N ILE A 166 6.05 15.18 -10.47
CA ILE A 166 7.41 14.62 -10.29
C ILE A 166 7.73 14.44 -8.80
N PHE A 167 7.62 15.49 -8.00
CA PHE A 167 8.00 15.43 -6.58
C PHE A 167 7.08 14.51 -5.78
N PHE A 168 5.79 14.54 -6.06
CA PHE A 168 4.84 13.63 -5.42
C PHE A 168 5.14 12.17 -5.76
N SER A 169 5.51 11.87 -7.01
CA SER A 169 5.90 10.51 -7.41
C SER A 169 7.14 10.01 -6.66
N VAL A 170 8.12 10.89 -6.40
CA VAL A 170 9.31 10.55 -5.58
C VAL A 170 8.92 10.25 -4.13
N SER A 171 8.00 11.03 -3.56
CA SER A 171 7.46 10.81 -2.20
C SER A 171 6.70 9.47 -2.09
N LEU A 172 5.93 9.12 -3.13
CA LEU A 172 5.25 7.83 -3.22
C LEU A 172 6.22 6.65 -3.29
N LEU A 173 7.35 6.80 -3.99
CA LEU A 173 8.39 5.78 -4.01
C LEU A 173 8.94 5.51 -2.60
N GLY A 174 9.20 6.56 -1.82
CA GLY A 174 9.60 6.42 -0.42
C GLY A 174 8.55 5.67 0.42
N THR A 175 7.27 5.96 0.16
CA THR A 175 6.14 5.26 0.81
C THR A 175 6.10 3.77 0.44
N CYS A 176 6.34 3.41 -0.83
CA CYS A 176 6.44 2.00 -1.27
C CYS A 176 7.53 1.25 -0.49
N ILE A 177 8.71 1.85 -0.36
CA ILE A 177 9.86 1.24 0.33
C ILE A 177 9.53 1.03 1.81
N ASN A 178 8.97 2.05 2.47
CA ASN A 178 8.57 1.94 3.87
C ASN A 178 7.52 0.85 4.08
N MET A 179 6.55 0.73 3.17
CA MET A 179 5.57 -0.35 3.24
C MET A 179 6.22 -1.73 3.05
N PHE A 180 7.17 -1.86 2.12
CA PHE A 180 7.91 -3.11 1.96
C PHE A 180 8.66 -3.51 3.25
N ILE A 181 9.32 -2.57 3.91
CA ILE A 181 10.02 -2.79 5.19
C ILE A 181 9.01 -3.17 6.29
N LEU A 182 7.88 -2.49 6.37
CA LEU A 182 6.83 -2.78 7.34
C LEU A 182 6.30 -4.21 7.15
N ASN A 183 5.99 -4.59 5.92
CA ASN A 183 5.56 -5.94 5.57
C ASN A 183 6.58 -7.01 5.99
N TYR A 184 7.86 -6.75 5.74
CA TYR A 184 8.95 -7.63 6.14
C TYR A 184 9.02 -7.79 7.67
N ASN A 185 8.94 -6.70 8.43
CA ASN A 185 8.99 -6.72 9.89
C ASN A 185 7.81 -7.50 10.49
N TYR A 186 6.58 -7.26 10.01
CA TYR A 186 5.41 -8.00 10.47
C TYR A 186 5.52 -9.50 10.18
N SER A 187 6.07 -9.87 9.03
CA SER A 187 6.29 -11.27 8.66
C SER A 187 7.31 -11.95 9.58
N MET A 188 8.35 -11.23 10.03
CA MET A 188 9.36 -11.77 10.96
C MET A 188 8.81 -11.94 12.38
N VAL A 189 8.00 -11.00 12.87
CA VAL A 189 7.35 -11.13 14.19
C VAL A 189 6.44 -12.36 14.23
N GLU A 190 5.68 -12.59 13.17
CA GLU A 190 4.80 -13.76 13.05
C GLU A 190 5.61 -15.06 13.02
N LYS A 191 6.68 -15.13 12.22
CA LYS A 191 7.57 -16.30 12.18
C LYS A 191 8.17 -16.60 13.55
N ASN A 192 8.57 -15.58 14.31
CA ASN A 192 9.09 -15.76 15.66
C ASN A 192 8.02 -16.25 16.64
N GLN A 193 6.76 -15.81 16.50
CA GLN A 193 5.65 -16.32 17.30
C GLN A 193 5.33 -17.79 16.97
N GLU A 194 5.39 -18.19 15.69
CA GLU A 194 5.21 -19.59 15.28
C GLU A 194 6.32 -20.48 15.84
N ILE A 195 7.59 -20.05 15.73
CA ILE A 195 8.73 -20.77 16.32
C ILE A 195 8.57 -20.91 17.84
N ASN A 196 8.17 -19.85 18.55
CA ASN A 196 7.97 -19.93 20.00
C ASN A 196 6.87 -20.93 20.38
N LYS A 197 5.75 -20.95 19.64
CA LYS A 197 4.69 -21.94 19.86
C LYS A 197 5.17 -23.36 19.60
N GLU A 198 5.98 -23.57 18.58
CA GLU A 198 6.55 -24.87 18.25
C GLU A 198 7.54 -25.35 19.33
N VAL A 199 8.38 -24.44 19.85
CA VAL A 199 9.27 -24.71 20.97
C VAL A 199 8.49 -25.05 22.24
N GLU A 200 7.44 -24.28 22.56
CA GLU A 200 6.55 -24.58 23.70
C GLU A 200 5.87 -25.94 23.55
N ALA A 201 5.36 -26.26 22.36
CA ALA A 201 4.74 -27.55 22.07
C ALA A 201 5.74 -28.71 22.22
N CYS A 202 6.96 -28.55 21.70
CA CYS A 202 8.04 -29.53 21.83
C CYS A 202 8.44 -29.74 23.30
N PHE A 203 8.53 -28.66 24.08
CA PHE A 203 8.82 -28.74 25.52
C PHE A 203 7.71 -29.46 26.29
N ILE A 204 6.44 -29.18 25.99
CA ILE A 204 5.29 -29.87 26.61
C ILE A 204 5.31 -31.36 26.24
N ALA A 205 5.53 -31.70 24.97
CA ALA A 205 5.63 -33.09 24.52
C ALA A 205 6.77 -33.83 25.24
N ALA A 206 7.97 -33.25 25.28
CA ALA A 206 9.11 -33.83 26.01
C ALA A 206 8.83 -34.02 27.50
N ARG A 207 8.11 -33.09 28.14
CA ARG A 207 7.69 -33.20 29.54
C ARG A 207 6.68 -34.33 29.74
N ILE A 208 5.72 -34.49 28.83
CA ILE A 208 4.73 -35.58 28.87
C ILE A 208 5.42 -36.92 28.66
N ASP A 209 6.36 -37.04 27.71
CA ASP A 209 7.11 -38.27 27.45
C ASP A 209 8.01 -38.65 28.64
N ALA A 210 8.65 -37.67 29.27
CA ALA A 210 9.45 -37.89 30.47
C ALA A 210 8.59 -38.37 31.66
N LEU A 211 7.40 -37.76 31.86
CA LEU A 211 6.47 -38.20 32.91
C LEU A 211 5.95 -39.61 32.63
N SER A 212 5.52 -39.88 31.40
CA SER A 212 5.00 -41.19 30.96
C SER A 212 6.06 -42.28 31.13
N SER A 213 7.30 -42.02 30.70
CA SER A 213 8.41 -42.98 30.84
C SER A 213 8.79 -43.25 32.30
N LEU A 214 8.78 -42.24 33.17
CA LEU A 214 9.00 -42.41 34.61
C LEU A 214 7.90 -43.23 35.28
N MET A 215 6.62 -43.02 34.92
CA MET A 215 5.48 -43.77 35.46
C MET A 215 5.53 -45.25 35.06
N VAL A 216 5.89 -45.53 33.80
CA VAL A 216 6.05 -46.90 33.29
C VAL A 216 7.28 -47.58 33.92
N GLN A 217 8.43 -46.91 33.99
CA GLN A 217 9.66 -47.48 34.58
C GLN A 217 9.50 -47.81 36.07
N LYS A 218 8.77 -46.96 36.82
CA LYS A 218 8.49 -47.21 38.23
C LYS A 218 7.34 -48.21 38.47
N LYS A 219 6.80 -48.82 37.41
CA LYS A 219 5.66 -49.76 37.42
C LYS A 219 4.43 -49.21 38.15
N LEU A 220 4.20 -47.91 38.07
CA LEU A 220 3.04 -47.27 38.71
C LEU A 220 1.74 -47.50 37.92
N ILE A 221 1.83 -47.70 36.60
CA ILE A 221 0.68 -47.84 35.68
C ILE A 221 1.04 -48.84 34.57
N SER A 222 0.07 -49.67 34.13
CA SER A 222 0.19 -50.52 32.93
C SER A 222 0.17 -49.67 31.65
N LYS A 223 0.83 -50.14 30.59
CA LYS A 223 0.82 -49.46 29.29
C LYS A 223 -0.59 -49.44 28.67
N GLU A 224 -1.41 -50.47 28.91
CA GLU A 224 -2.80 -50.51 28.42
C GLU A 224 -3.70 -49.51 29.16
N ASP A 225 -3.58 -49.43 30.50
CA ASP A 225 -4.38 -48.51 31.34
C ASP A 225 -4.09 -47.04 31.00
N PHE A 226 -2.85 -46.72 30.63
CA PHE A 226 -2.48 -45.37 30.22
C PHE A 226 -3.13 -45.00 28.87
N ILE A 227 -3.18 -45.94 27.92
CA ILE A 227 -3.76 -45.69 26.59
C ILE A 227 -5.28 -45.53 26.68
N SER A 228 -5.96 -46.30 27.54
CA SER A 228 -7.41 -46.14 27.76
C SER A 228 -7.75 -44.79 28.38
N GLU A 229 -6.99 -44.37 29.41
CA GLU A 229 -7.23 -43.08 30.07
C GLU A 229 -6.97 -41.89 29.13
N VAL A 230 -5.98 -41.99 28.24
CA VAL A 230 -5.74 -40.98 27.19
C VAL A 230 -6.93 -40.91 26.22
N LYS A 231 -7.52 -42.05 25.87
CA LYS A 231 -8.70 -42.11 25.00
C LYS A 231 -9.92 -41.47 25.66
N ASP A 232 -10.18 -41.80 26.93
CA ASP A 232 -11.30 -41.24 27.69
C ASP A 232 -11.16 -39.71 27.84
N ARG A 233 -9.94 -39.23 28.06
CA ARG A 233 -9.64 -37.78 28.09
C ARG A 233 -9.84 -37.08 26.75
N ILE A 234 -9.58 -37.74 25.62
CA ILE A 234 -9.86 -37.18 24.29
C ILE A 234 -11.37 -37.06 24.06
N GLU A 235 -12.15 -38.02 24.55
CA GLU A 235 -13.62 -37.97 24.48
C GLU A 235 -14.22 -36.87 25.36
N ASP A 236 -13.68 -36.66 26.55
CA ASP A 236 -14.22 -35.69 27.53
C ASP A 236 -13.74 -34.24 27.31
N ASP A 237 -12.45 -34.04 27.03
CA ASP A 237 -11.83 -32.69 27.06
C ASP A 237 -11.67 -32.06 25.66
N CYS A 238 -11.83 -32.83 24.57
CA CYS A 238 -11.56 -32.34 23.20
C CYS A 238 -12.84 -31.80 22.50
N PRO A 239 -12.77 -30.67 21.77
CA PRO A 239 -13.92 -30.17 20.99
C PRO A 239 -14.34 -31.14 19.88
N GLU A 240 -15.65 -31.36 19.70
CA GLU A 240 -16.25 -32.27 18.70
C GLU A 240 -15.67 -32.15 17.28
N VAL A 241 -15.25 -30.95 16.87
CA VAL A 241 -14.71 -30.68 15.52
C VAL A 241 -13.31 -31.29 15.31
N LEU A 242 -12.55 -31.52 16.39
CA LEU A 242 -11.16 -31.98 16.34
C LEU A 242 -10.99 -33.44 16.81
N LYS A 243 -12.00 -34.03 17.45
CA LYS A 243 -11.94 -35.39 18.02
C LYS A 243 -11.50 -36.43 17.00
N SER A 244 -12.08 -36.42 15.80
CA SER A 244 -11.79 -37.39 14.74
C SER A 244 -10.34 -37.34 14.24
N GLU A 245 -9.74 -36.15 14.14
CA GLU A 245 -8.33 -36.00 13.74
C GLU A 245 -7.38 -36.42 14.86
N VAL A 246 -7.73 -36.14 16.12
CA VAL A 246 -6.91 -36.47 17.29
C VAL A 246 -6.88 -37.99 17.54
N GLU A 247 -8.02 -38.69 17.37
CA GLU A 247 -8.07 -40.16 17.45
C GLU A 247 -7.22 -40.84 16.39
N ILE A 248 -7.23 -40.34 15.14
CA ILE A 248 -6.37 -40.85 14.06
C ILE A 248 -4.89 -40.66 14.41
N MET A 249 -4.53 -39.51 15.00
CA MET A 249 -3.17 -39.26 15.47
C MET A 249 -2.77 -40.21 16.61
N MET A 250 -3.66 -40.47 17.56
CA MET A 250 -3.42 -41.39 18.68
C MET A 250 -3.14 -42.80 18.18
N ASN A 251 -4.00 -43.34 17.29
CA ASN A 251 -3.83 -44.70 16.75
C ASN A 251 -2.51 -44.84 15.99
N LYS A 252 -2.12 -43.82 15.23
CA LYS A 252 -0.83 -43.80 14.53
C LYS A 252 0.37 -43.76 15.48
N TYR A 253 0.28 -43.03 16.59
CA TYR A 253 1.38 -42.85 17.53
C TYR A 253 1.61 -44.08 18.43
N TYR A 254 0.52 -44.75 18.83
CA TYR A 254 0.59 -45.94 19.69
C TYR A 254 0.56 -47.27 18.91
N GLY A 255 0.38 -47.25 17.59
CA GLY A 255 0.44 -48.43 16.73
C GLY A 255 -0.78 -49.35 16.90
N LEU A 256 -1.97 -48.77 17.03
CA LEU A 256 -3.26 -49.46 17.12
C LEU A 256 -3.94 -49.56 15.75
#